data_AF-A0A1M6M240-F1
#
_entry.id   AF-A0A1M6M240-F1
#
_cell.length_a   1.000
_cell.length_b   1.000
_cell.length_c   1.000
_cell.angle_alpha   90.00
_cell.angle_beta   90.00
_cell.angle_gamma   90.00
#
_symmetry.space_group_name_H-M   'P 1'
#
loop_
_entity.id
_entity.type
_entity.pdbx_description
1 polymer ?
#
loop_
_entity_poly.entity_id
_entity_poly.type
_entity_poly.pdbx_seq_one_letter_code
_entity_poly.pdbx_strand_id
1 'polypeptide(L)'
;MNSKTRFHKIKKVNLFILIVVLLSSAIFYCNKVSAETSIQYWDKNTNKIVTTTEKKFLQKYGFYKKKTFYKGYDDKGKLAVEFYFDEKTKKGCGISYYYSNPFGFEIDSYQTQKKFTYEKYSLMPIMNDTKFNPYTEDILNYKEEKTYKFINKKQRLINYTSTGIISGDETEKIVAMDFSYGKNGKLISKNITVNSNISGSYRSSSAIYYDKLERPYYSKSYVTHGSLLDFYIYNGNSKIPSYILTLDDNLGVINPVLTKITK
;
A
#
# COMPACT_ATOMS: atom_id res chain seq x y z
N MET A 1 30.92 -76.19 15.21
CA MET A 1 32.23 -75.55 14.90
C MET A 1 31.97 -74.14 14.37
N ASN A 2 32.62 -73.15 14.99
CA ASN A 2 32.94 -71.78 14.55
C ASN A 2 31.83 -70.79 14.11
N SER A 3 31.95 -69.48 14.28
CA SER A 3 32.37 -68.59 15.38
C SER A 3 32.23 -67.15 14.86
N LYS A 4 31.69 -66.25 15.69
CA LYS A 4 32.05 -64.82 15.85
C LYS A 4 31.85 -63.84 14.68
N THR A 5 31.16 -62.73 14.99
CA THR A 5 31.53 -61.35 14.58
C THR A 5 30.86 -60.35 15.56
N ARG A 6 31.61 -59.87 16.56
CA ARG A 6 32.17 -58.51 16.73
C ARG A 6 31.14 -57.35 16.81
N PHE A 7 30.73 -57.01 18.02
CA PHE A 7 30.15 -55.69 18.36
C PHE A 7 31.25 -54.63 18.50
N HIS A 8 31.08 -53.49 17.82
CA HIS A 8 31.90 -52.29 17.98
C HIS A 8 31.47 -51.51 19.24
N LYS A 9 32.44 -51.21 20.11
CA LYS A 9 32.31 -50.24 21.20
C LYS A 9 32.14 -48.83 20.62
N ILE A 10 30.96 -48.24 20.76
CA ILE A 10 30.78 -46.79 20.58
C ILE A 10 31.14 -46.11 21.91
N LYS A 11 32.12 -45.21 21.85
CA LYS A 11 32.56 -44.37 22.98
C LYS A 11 31.37 -43.57 23.52
N LYS A 12 31.14 -43.65 24.84
CA LYS A 12 30.23 -42.74 25.57
C LYS A 12 30.76 -41.30 25.40
N VAL A 13 30.18 -40.56 24.47
CA VAL A 13 30.31 -39.10 24.43
C VAL A 13 29.61 -38.58 25.69
N ASN A 14 30.33 -37.78 26.47
CA ASN A 14 29.88 -37.26 27.75
C ASN A 14 28.67 -36.33 27.52
N LEU A 15 27.46 -36.82 27.79
CA LEU A 15 26.18 -36.13 27.57
C LEU A 15 26.16 -34.73 28.21
N PHE A 16 26.94 -34.55 29.29
CA PHE A 16 27.12 -33.27 29.98
C PHE A 16 27.77 -32.19 29.10
N ILE A 17 28.74 -32.54 28.25
CA ILE A 17 29.44 -31.57 27.38
C ILE A 17 28.50 -31.14 26.25
N LEU A 18 27.68 -32.07 25.73
CA LEU A 18 26.71 -31.76 24.68
C LEU A 18 25.61 -30.80 25.19
N ILE A 19 25.17 -30.96 26.44
CA ILE A 19 24.15 -30.11 27.07
C ILE A 19 24.70 -28.69 27.33
N VAL A 20 25.95 -28.53 27.76
CA VAL A 20 26.57 -27.21 27.99
C VAL A 20 26.82 -26.46 26.67
N VAL A 21 27.19 -27.18 25.59
CA VAL A 21 27.35 -26.58 24.26
C VAL A 21 25.99 -26.19 23.66
N LEU A 22 24.93 -26.98 23.87
CA LEU A 22 23.57 -26.64 23.44
C LEU A 22 22.97 -25.48 24.24
N LEU A 23 23.23 -25.40 25.55
CA LEU A 23 22.78 -24.28 26.38
C LEU A 23 23.53 -22.97 26.06
N SER A 24 24.84 -23.03 25.83
CA SER A 24 25.60 -21.84 25.43
C SER A 24 25.23 -21.35 24.02
N SER A 25 24.98 -22.25 23.08
CA SER A 25 24.48 -21.87 21.75
C SER A 25 23.02 -21.38 21.77
N ALA A 26 22.15 -21.87 22.65
CA ALA A 26 20.81 -21.32 22.88
C ALA A 26 20.86 -19.91 23.52
N ILE A 27 21.80 -19.66 24.43
CA ILE A 27 22.00 -18.34 25.04
C ILE A 27 22.56 -17.34 24.01
N PHE A 28 23.45 -17.77 23.12
CA PHE A 28 23.94 -16.93 22.00
C PHE A 28 22.88 -16.69 20.92
N TYR A 29 21.97 -17.64 20.68
CA TYR A 29 20.85 -17.45 19.74
C TYR A 29 19.73 -16.56 20.29
N CYS A 30 19.56 -16.48 21.62
CA CYS A 30 18.57 -15.60 22.24
C CYS A 30 19.00 -14.13 22.35
N ASN A 31 20.28 -13.81 22.13
CA ASN A 31 20.81 -12.45 22.19
C ASN A 31 21.10 -11.83 20.82
N LYS A 32 20.47 -12.33 19.75
CA LYS A 32 20.20 -11.48 18.59
C LYS A 32 19.13 -10.48 19.01
N VAL A 33 19.55 -9.48 19.79
CA VAL A 33 18.81 -8.26 20.07
C VAL A 33 18.39 -7.76 18.70
N SER A 34 17.13 -8.01 18.35
CA SER A 34 16.48 -7.41 17.20
C SER A 34 16.75 -5.92 17.35
N ALA A 35 17.66 -5.38 16.53
CA ALA A 35 17.93 -3.95 16.55
C ALA A 35 16.58 -3.24 16.46
N GLU A 36 16.24 -2.44 17.47
CA GLU A 36 14.94 -1.76 17.46
C GLU A 36 14.87 -0.93 16.18
N THR A 37 13.80 -1.12 15.40
CA THR A 37 13.61 -0.39 14.14
C THR A 37 13.65 1.11 14.43
N SER A 38 14.63 1.79 13.86
CA SER A 38 14.71 3.25 13.89
C SER A 38 13.63 3.82 12.97
N ILE A 39 12.91 4.81 13.46
CA ILE A 39 11.89 5.52 12.70
C ILE A 39 12.12 7.02 12.78
N GLN A 40 11.77 7.73 11.72
CA GLN A 40 11.67 9.18 11.71
C GLN A 40 10.22 9.61 11.84
N TYR A 41 9.94 10.77 12.43
CA TYR A 41 8.60 11.35 12.40
C TYR A 41 8.68 12.87 12.54
N TRP A 42 7.64 13.57 12.08
CA TRP A 42 7.52 15.01 12.29
C TRP A 42 6.99 15.28 13.71
N ASP A 43 7.78 15.93 14.55
CA ASP A 43 7.34 16.35 15.88
C ASP A 43 6.72 17.75 15.83
N LYS A 44 5.39 17.84 15.95
CA LYS A 44 4.66 19.11 15.88
C LYS A 44 5.08 20.14 16.93
N ASN A 45 5.54 19.69 18.10
CA ASN A 45 5.97 20.58 19.19
C ASN A 45 7.26 21.34 18.85
N THR A 46 8.20 20.65 18.20
CA THR A 46 9.50 21.22 17.83
C THR A 46 9.59 21.65 16.37
N ASN A 47 8.58 21.30 15.58
CA ASN A 47 8.48 21.53 14.13
C ASN A 47 9.69 20.98 13.35
N LYS A 48 10.16 19.78 13.73
CA LYS A 48 11.34 19.13 13.16
C LYS A 48 11.13 17.63 13.00
N ILE A 49 11.90 17.02 12.09
CA ILE A 49 12.01 15.57 11.99
C ILE A 49 12.86 15.06 13.16
N VAL A 50 12.33 14.09 13.90
CA VAL A 50 12.99 13.44 15.03
C VAL A 50 13.15 11.96 14.74
N THR A 51 14.32 11.42 15.04
CA THR A 51 14.59 9.98 14.99
C THR A 51 14.33 9.35 16.36
N THR A 52 13.63 8.24 16.39
CA THR A 52 13.33 7.47 17.61
C THR A 52 13.24 5.98 17.27
N THR A 53 12.92 5.15 18.27
CA THR A 53 12.61 3.74 18.00
C THR A 53 11.11 3.54 17.85
N GLU A 54 10.70 2.54 17.07
CA GLU A 54 9.31 2.15 16.91
C GLU A 54 8.58 2.02 18.26
N LYS A 55 9.22 1.36 19.23
CA LYS A 55 8.71 1.22 20.60
C LYS A 55 8.41 2.57 21.24
N LYS A 56 9.37 3.50 21.24
CA LYS A 56 9.20 4.82 21.87
C LYS A 56 8.12 5.65 21.18
N PHE A 57 8.03 5.57 19.84
CA PHE A 57 6.97 6.24 19.09
C PHE A 57 5.59 5.70 19.43
N LEU A 58 5.40 4.38 19.40
CA LEU A 58 4.11 3.77 19.76
C LEU A 58 3.76 4.03 21.23
N GLN A 59 4.74 4.11 22.13
CA GLN A 59 4.52 4.50 23.52
C GLN A 59 4.02 5.94 23.64
N LYS A 60 4.61 6.90 22.89
CA LYS A 60 4.19 8.31 22.85
C LYS A 60 2.70 8.46 22.52
N TYR A 61 2.18 7.64 21.60
CA TYR A 61 0.78 7.66 21.17
C TYR A 61 -0.12 6.65 21.88
N GLY A 62 0.38 5.90 22.87
CA GLY A 62 -0.43 4.94 23.65
C GLY A 62 -0.75 3.62 22.93
N PHE A 63 -0.10 3.33 21.81
CA PHE A 63 -0.33 2.12 20.99
C PHE A 63 0.74 1.03 21.16
N TYR A 64 1.72 1.21 22.05
CA TYR A 64 2.72 0.18 22.32
C TYR A 64 2.08 -1.13 22.80
N LYS A 65 2.48 -2.25 22.18
CA LYS A 65 1.91 -3.60 22.39
C LYS A 65 0.40 -3.72 22.11
N LYS A 66 -0.22 -2.71 21.49
CA LYS A 66 -1.60 -2.82 21.01
C LYS A 66 -1.60 -3.56 19.67
N LYS A 67 -2.74 -4.17 19.35
CA LYS A 67 -2.96 -4.76 18.03
C LYS A 67 -3.05 -3.64 17.00
N THR A 68 -2.45 -3.85 15.83
CA THR A 68 -2.66 -2.97 14.67
C THR A 68 -4.14 -2.91 14.31
N PHE A 69 -4.62 -1.72 14.00
CA PHE A 69 -5.93 -1.51 13.41
C PHE A 69 -5.93 -2.01 11.95
N TYR A 70 -4.85 -1.73 11.21
CA TYR A 70 -4.69 -2.15 9.83
C TYR A 70 -3.22 -2.38 9.47
N LYS A 71 -2.97 -3.33 8.56
CA LYS A 71 -1.70 -3.52 7.87
C LYS A 71 -1.94 -3.42 6.37
N GLY A 72 -1.24 -2.49 5.72
CA GLY A 72 -1.31 -2.28 4.28
C GLY A 72 -0.05 -2.80 3.59
N TYR A 73 -0.21 -3.29 2.37
CA TYR A 73 0.87 -3.87 1.58
C TYR A 73 0.93 -3.18 0.22
N ASP A 74 2.14 -3.07 -0.34
CA ASP A 74 2.36 -2.49 -1.66
C ASP A 74 2.02 -3.48 -2.80
N ASP A 75 2.30 -3.07 -4.04
CA ASP A 75 2.08 -3.83 -5.26
C ASP A 75 2.88 -5.14 -5.33
N LYS A 76 3.94 -5.25 -4.52
CA LYS A 76 4.80 -6.44 -4.42
C LYS A 76 4.44 -7.31 -3.22
N GLY A 77 3.41 -6.93 -2.46
CA GLY A 77 3.01 -7.62 -1.24
C GLY A 77 3.94 -7.39 -0.06
N LYS A 78 4.82 -6.38 -0.12
CA LYS A 78 5.67 -5.97 1.00
C LYS A 78 4.85 -5.10 1.95
N LEU A 79 5.06 -5.26 3.26
CA LEU A 79 4.43 -4.41 4.27
C LEU A 79 4.80 -2.95 3.98
N ALA A 80 3.79 -2.11 3.74
CA ALA A 80 3.94 -0.71 3.39
C ALA A 80 3.47 0.23 4.50
N VAL A 81 2.50 -0.19 5.31
CA VAL A 81 2.02 0.59 6.45
C VAL A 81 1.51 -0.28 7.58
N GLU A 82 1.82 0.10 8.81
CA GLU A 82 1.08 -0.32 10.00
C GLU A 82 0.32 0.88 10.57
N PHE A 83 -0.97 0.69 10.81
CA PHE A 83 -1.84 1.76 11.31
C PHE A 83 -2.53 1.31 12.61
N TYR A 84 -2.51 2.20 13.60
CA TYR A 84 -3.09 2.03 14.92
C TYR A 84 -4.09 3.16 15.15
N PHE A 85 -5.32 2.82 15.50
CA PHE A 85 -6.40 3.79 15.52
C PHE A 85 -7.42 3.44 16.60
N ASP A 86 -7.85 4.45 17.34
CA ASP A 86 -8.95 4.37 18.30
C ASP A 86 -10.15 5.14 17.74
N GLU A 87 -11.18 4.40 17.34
CA GLU A 87 -12.39 4.97 16.76
C GLU A 87 -13.17 5.86 17.75
N LYS A 88 -13.05 5.63 19.07
CA LYS A 88 -13.78 6.41 20.09
C LYS A 88 -13.21 7.82 20.22
N THR A 89 -11.89 7.92 20.30
CA THR A 89 -11.19 9.20 20.40
C THR A 89 -10.93 9.84 19.03
N LYS A 90 -11.11 9.08 17.95
CA LYS A 90 -10.77 9.43 16.56
C LYS A 90 -9.29 9.72 16.35
N LYS A 91 -8.43 9.23 17.24
CA LYS A 91 -6.99 9.45 17.22
C LYS A 91 -6.26 8.17 16.85
N GLY A 92 -5.09 8.32 16.23
CA GLY A 92 -4.25 7.20 15.86
C GLY A 92 -2.83 7.61 15.51
N CYS A 93 -2.01 6.61 15.23
CA CYS A 93 -0.70 6.79 14.64
C CYS A 93 -0.41 5.63 13.70
N GLY A 94 0.59 5.77 12.83
CA GLY A 94 1.06 4.68 12.01
C GLY A 94 2.52 4.84 11.62
N ILE A 95 3.04 3.82 10.97
CA ILE A 95 4.41 3.77 10.47
C ILE A 95 4.32 3.36 9.00
N SER A 96 4.81 4.23 8.12
CA SER A 96 5.02 3.93 6.71
C SER A 96 6.39 3.26 6.53
N TYR A 97 6.42 2.17 5.78
CA TYR A 97 7.62 1.40 5.40
C TYR A 97 7.87 1.48 3.89
N TYR A 98 7.20 2.41 3.21
CA TYR A 98 7.20 2.50 1.76
C TYR A 98 8.60 2.83 1.20
N TYR A 99 9.37 3.66 1.91
CA TYR A 99 10.73 4.02 1.55
C TYR A 99 11.78 3.26 2.36
N SER A 100 13.06 3.52 2.07
CA SER A 100 14.22 2.93 2.74
C SER A 100 14.20 3.15 4.26
N ASN A 101 13.65 4.27 4.72
CA ASN A 101 13.55 4.61 6.14
C ASN A 101 12.07 4.63 6.58
N PRO A 102 11.70 3.92 7.65
CA PRO A 102 10.35 4.00 8.19
C PRO A 102 10.01 5.39 8.72
N PHE A 103 8.80 5.87 8.41
CA PHE A 103 8.32 7.18 8.83
C PHE A 103 7.02 7.06 9.63
N GLY A 104 7.04 7.53 10.88
CA GLY A 104 5.90 7.61 11.77
C GLY A 104 5.02 8.82 11.46
N PHE A 105 3.71 8.63 11.51
CA PHE A 105 2.72 9.68 11.32
C PHE A 105 1.62 9.58 12.38
N GLU A 106 0.92 10.69 12.64
CA GLU A 106 -0.18 10.77 13.59
C GLU A 106 -1.50 11.17 12.91
N ILE A 107 -2.62 10.72 13.46
CA ILE A 107 -3.98 11.04 13.04
C ILE A 107 -4.68 11.67 14.22
N ASP A 108 -5.11 12.93 14.07
CA ASP A 108 -5.84 13.66 15.12
C ASP A 108 -7.36 13.62 14.93
N SER A 109 -7.83 13.22 13.74
CA SER A 109 -9.24 13.05 13.39
C SER A 109 -9.41 12.31 12.07
N TYR A 110 -10.65 12.05 11.67
CA TYR A 110 -10.99 11.63 10.31
C TYR A 110 -11.99 12.56 9.65
N GLN A 111 -11.92 12.62 8.33
CA GLN A 111 -12.97 13.19 7.49
C GLN A 111 -14.08 12.17 7.26
N THR A 112 -15.29 12.63 6.93
CA THR A 112 -16.42 11.73 6.65
C THR A 112 -16.85 11.90 5.21
N GLN A 113 -17.00 10.80 4.49
CA GLN A 113 -17.48 10.77 3.11
C GLN A 113 -18.75 9.91 3.04
N LYS A 114 -19.87 10.52 2.65
CA LYS A 114 -21.19 9.87 2.61
C LYS A 114 -21.38 8.85 1.49
N LYS A 115 -20.51 8.85 0.49
CA LYS A 115 -20.64 7.96 -0.67
C LYS A 115 -19.26 7.61 -1.20
N PHE A 116 -18.96 6.32 -1.21
CA PHE A 116 -17.85 5.78 -1.99
C PHE A 116 -18.40 5.18 -3.27
N THR A 117 -17.88 5.66 -4.40
CA THR A 117 -18.19 5.11 -5.72
C THR A 117 -16.89 4.74 -6.38
N TYR A 118 -16.82 3.51 -6.87
CA TYR A 118 -15.66 3.00 -7.57
C TYR A 118 -16.11 2.09 -8.70
N GLU A 119 -15.92 2.58 -9.92
CA GLU A 119 -16.15 1.79 -11.12
C GLU A 119 -14.82 1.33 -11.70
N LYS A 120 -14.63 0.01 -11.74
CA LYS A 120 -13.33 -0.60 -12.07
C LYS A 120 -12.77 -0.14 -13.41
N TYR A 121 -13.64 0.04 -14.40
CA TYR A 121 -13.28 0.41 -15.77
C TYR A 121 -13.43 1.90 -16.07
N SER A 122 -13.64 2.72 -15.04
CA SER A 122 -13.76 4.17 -15.16
C SER A 122 -12.45 4.89 -14.81
N LEU A 123 -12.43 6.18 -15.10
CA LEU A 123 -11.40 7.13 -14.68
C LEU A 123 -11.44 7.49 -13.19
N MET A 124 -12.38 6.97 -12.41
CA MET A 124 -12.35 7.12 -10.96
C MET A 124 -11.08 6.43 -10.41
N PRO A 125 -10.28 7.10 -9.56
CA PRO A 125 -10.56 8.27 -8.73
C PRO A 125 -10.18 9.65 -9.31
N ILE A 126 -9.55 9.73 -10.48
CA ILE A 126 -9.01 11.00 -11.02
C ILE A 126 -10.13 12.03 -11.22
N MET A 127 -11.26 11.64 -11.80
CA MET A 127 -12.40 12.55 -12.02
C MET A 127 -13.01 13.11 -10.73
N ASN A 128 -12.91 12.39 -9.61
CA ASN A 128 -13.49 12.86 -8.34
C ASN A 128 -12.62 13.93 -7.68
N ASP A 129 -11.30 13.86 -7.86
CA ASP A 129 -10.36 14.67 -7.09
C ASP A 129 -9.77 15.84 -7.88
N THR A 130 -9.71 15.77 -9.20
CA THR A 130 -8.98 16.74 -10.03
C THR A 130 -9.86 17.77 -10.73
N LYS A 131 -11.20 17.66 -10.63
CA LYS A 131 -12.18 18.35 -11.50
C LYS A 131 -12.00 18.08 -13.00
N PHE A 132 -10.96 17.34 -13.41
CA PHE A 132 -10.74 16.93 -14.78
C PHE A 132 -11.84 15.98 -15.21
N ASN A 133 -12.52 16.36 -16.28
CA ASN A 133 -13.47 15.51 -16.94
C ASN A 133 -13.20 15.60 -18.45
N PRO A 134 -12.64 14.56 -19.09
CA PRO A 134 -12.28 14.63 -20.51
C PRO A 134 -13.50 14.81 -21.42
N TYR A 135 -14.72 14.65 -20.89
CA TYR A 135 -15.97 14.85 -21.62
C TYR A 135 -16.51 16.29 -21.54
N THR A 136 -15.89 17.17 -20.74
CA THR A 136 -16.32 18.57 -20.59
C THR A 136 -15.25 19.57 -21.01
N GLU A 137 -14.05 19.11 -21.35
CA GLU A 137 -12.99 19.94 -21.91
C GLU A 137 -13.24 20.15 -23.40
N ASP A 138 -12.85 21.32 -23.94
CA ASP A 138 -12.94 21.65 -25.37
C ASP A 138 -11.88 20.89 -26.17
N ILE A 139 -12.03 19.56 -26.26
CA ILE A 139 -11.12 18.67 -26.98
C ILE A 139 -11.67 18.41 -28.37
N LEU A 140 -11.02 18.97 -29.39
CA LEU A 140 -11.42 18.77 -30.78
C LEU A 140 -11.04 17.37 -31.26
N ASN A 141 -11.83 16.81 -32.17
CA ASN A 141 -11.61 15.48 -32.76
C ASN A 141 -11.44 14.35 -31.72
N TYR A 142 -12.14 14.44 -30.59
CA TYR A 142 -12.09 13.43 -29.54
C TYR A 142 -12.44 12.03 -30.04
N LYS A 143 -11.60 11.04 -29.74
CA LYS A 143 -11.79 9.63 -30.09
C LYS A 143 -11.47 8.73 -28.91
N GLU A 144 -12.19 7.62 -28.80
CA GLU A 144 -11.92 6.55 -27.86
C GLU A 144 -11.60 5.24 -28.56
N GLU A 145 -10.66 4.49 -28.01
CA GLU A 145 -10.31 3.15 -28.45
C GLU A 145 -10.31 2.18 -27.26
N LYS A 146 -10.91 1.00 -27.44
CA LYS A 146 -11.01 -0.05 -26.43
C LYS A 146 -10.49 -1.35 -27.02
N THR A 147 -9.47 -1.92 -26.38
CA THR A 147 -8.90 -3.21 -26.79
C THR A 147 -9.31 -4.30 -25.81
N TYR A 148 -9.78 -5.42 -26.34
CA TYR A 148 -10.25 -6.56 -25.56
C TYR A 148 -9.43 -7.82 -25.85
N LYS A 149 -9.29 -8.69 -24.85
CA LYS A 149 -8.68 -10.02 -24.98
C LYS A 149 -9.49 -11.07 -24.24
N PHE A 150 -9.51 -12.30 -24.75
CA PHE A 150 -10.04 -13.44 -24.01
C PHE A 150 -9.06 -13.87 -22.90
N ILE A 151 -9.52 -13.82 -21.66
CA ILE A 151 -8.78 -14.26 -20.47
C ILE A 151 -9.71 -15.16 -19.67
N ASN A 152 -9.31 -16.42 -19.47
CA ASN A 152 -10.13 -17.45 -18.81
C ASN A 152 -11.56 -17.53 -19.40
N LYS A 153 -11.64 -17.69 -20.73
CA LYS A 153 -12.90 -17.79 -21.51
C LYS A 153 -13.84 -16.58 -21.42
N LYS A 154 -13.39 -15.44 -20.88
CA LYS A 154 -14.16 -14.19 -20.83
C LYS A 154 -13.44 -13.10 -21.60
N GLN A 155 -14.18 -12.32 -22.37
CA GLN A 155 -13.64 -11.12 -22.99
C GLN A 155 -13.40 -10.06 -21.90
N ARG A 156 -12.18 -9.52 -21.84
CA ARG A 156 -11.74 -8.55 -20.84
C ARG A 156 -11.18 -7.32 -21.54
N LEU A 157 -11.56 -6.14 -21.07
CA LEU A 157 -10.94 -4.87 -21.47
C LEU A 157 -9.50 -4.88 -20.94
N ILE A 158 -8.52 -4.75 -21.83
CA ILE A 158 -7.09 -4.72 -21.48
C ILE A 158 -6.46 -3.34 -21.68
N ASN A 159 -7.02 -2.53 -22.56
CA ASN A 159 -6.59 -1.15 -22.78
C ASN A 159 -7.79 -0.28 -23.16
N TYR A 160 -7.82 0.93 -22.62
CA TYR A 160 -8.65 2.03 -23.07
C TYR A 160 -7.75 3.23 -23.34
N THR A 161 -7.93 3.90 -24.47
CA THR A 161 -7.22 5.13 -24.79
C THR A 161 -8.22 6.15 -25.31
N SER A 162 -8.04 7.43 -24.96
CA SER A 162 -8.68 8.52 -25.67
C SER A 162 -7.66 9.51 -26.20
N THR A 163 -7.95 10.09 -27.36
CA THR A 163 -7.11 11.05 -28.07
C THR A 163 -7.95 12.24 -28.54
N GLY A 164 -7.29 13.36 -28.80
CA GLY A 164 -7.90 14.56 -29.32
C GLY A 164 -6.92 15.72 -29.40
N ILE A 165 -7.36 16.85 -29.91
CA ILE A 165 -6.56 18.06 -30.06
C ILE A 165 -6.93 19.00 -28.91
N ILE A 166 -5.94 19.32 -28.07
CA ILE A 166 -6.10 20.21 -26.91
C ILE A 166 -5.69 21.64 -27.29
N SER A 167 -4.58 21.76 -28.03
CA SER A 167 -4.04 23.03 -28.49
C SER A 167 -3.28 22.84 -29.81
N GLY A 168 -3.29 23.84 -30.69
CA GLY A 168 -2.71 23.73 -32.02
C GLY A 168 -3.48 22.72 -32.89
N ASP A 169 -2.74 21.96 -33.70
CA ASP A 169 -3.31 21.05 -34.70
C ASP A 169 -2.94 19.57 -34.49
N GLU A 170 -2.16 19.25 -33.45
CA GLU A 170 -1.68 17.89 -33.18
C GLU A 170 -2.68 17.09 -32.33
N THR A 171 -2.89 15.83 -32.71
CA THR A 171 -3.68 14.90 -31.89
C THR A 171 -2.82 14.33 -30.78
N GLU A 172 -3.21 14.61 -29.54
CA GLU A 172 -2.56 14.13 -28.33
C GLU A 172 -3.35 13.00 -27.68
N LYS A 173 -2.66 12.23 -26.82
CA LYS A 173 -3.31 11.29 -25.92
C LYS A 173 -3.86 12.05 -24.72
N ILE A 174 -5.15 11.87 -24.44
CA ILE A 174 -5.86 12.52 -23.33
C ILE A 174 -5.85 11.59 -22.11
N VAL A 175 -6.25 10.33 -22.31
CA VAL A 175 -6.27 9.30 -21.27
C VAL A 175 -5.71 8.01 -21.83
N ALA A 176 -4.94 7.28 -21.03
CA ALA A 176 -4.70 5.86 -21.21
C ALA A 176 -5.00 5.10 -19.92
N MET A 177 -5.64 3.94 -20.06
CA MET A 177 -5.85 2.98 -19.00
C MET A 177 -5.44 1.59 -19.44
N ASP A 178 -4.57 0.94 -18.66
CA ASP A 178 -4.14 -0.43 -18.88
C ASP A 178 -4.63 -1.33 -17.75
N PHE A 179 -5.17 -2.49 -18.11
CA PHE A 179 -5.77 -3.44 -17.17
C PHE A 179 -5.02 -4.77 -17.20
N SER A 180 -4.51 -5.18 -16.04
CA SER A 180 -3.81 -6.46 -15.88
C SER A 180 -4.67 -7.46 -15.12
N TYR A 181 -4.71 -8.70 -15.62
CA TYR A 181 -5.51 -9.78 -15.06
C TYR A 181 -4.64 -10.99 -14.68
N GLY A 182 -5.04 -11.68 -13.63
CA GLY A 182 -4.44 -12.96 -13.24
C GLY A 182 -4.87 -14.10 -14.13
N LYS A 183 -4.22 -15.27 -13.97
CA LYS A 183 -4.56 -16.51 -14.69
C LYS A 183 -6.02 -16.94 -14.48
N ASN A 184 -6.59 -16.64 -13.30
CA ASN A 184 -8.00 -16.89 -12.98
C ASN A 184 -8.98 -15.90 -13.64
N GLY A 185 -8.48 -14.93 -14.40
CA GLY A 185 -9.25 -13.89 -15.07
C GLY A 185 -9.74 -12.78 -14.15
N LYS A 186 -9.24 -12.68 -12.92
CA LYS A 186 -9.54 -11.55 -12.00
C LYS A 186 -8.61 -10.38 -12.28
N LEU A 187 -9.14 -9.16 -12.18
CA LEU A 187 -8.37 -7.92 -12.28
C LEU A 187 -7.37 -7.86 -11.12
N ILE A 188 -6.10 -7.60 -11.45
CA ILE A 188 -4.98 -7.45 -10.50
C ILE A 188 -4.62 -5.98 -10.35
N SER A 189 -4.54 -5.26 -11.47
CA SER A 189 -4.20 -3.84 -11.44
C SER A 189 -4.83 -3.07 -12.60
N LYS A 190 -4.94 -1.76 -12.39
CA LYS A 190 -5.30 -0.74 -13.37
C LYS A 190 -4.27 0.37 -13.30
N ASN A 191 -3.62 0.68 -14.41
CA ASN A 191 -2.79 1.87 -14.54
C ASN A 191 -3.57 2.92 -15.32
N ILE A 192 -3.47 4.17 -14.91
CA ILE A 192 -4.13 5.31 -15.54
C ILE A 192 -3.08 6.38 -15.76
N THR A 193 -3.08 6.98 -16.94
CA THR A 193 -2.34 8.19 -17.27
C THR A 193 -3.30 9.16 -17.91
N VAL A 194 -3.24 10.41 -17.47
CA VAL A 194 -4.01 11.53 -18.02
C VAL A 194 -3.03 12.60 -18.46
N ASN A 195 -3.36 13.29 -19.56
CA ASN A 195 -2.57 14.39 -20.06
C ASN A 195 -2.50 15.51 -19.01
N SER A 196 -1.30 15.73 -18.47
CA SER A 196 -1.07 16.70 -17.40
C SER A 196 -1.25 18.15 -17.83
N ASN A 197 -1.23 18.45 -19.13
CA ASN A 197 -1.52 19.79 -19.62
C ASN A 197 -2.99 20.18 -19.34
N ILE A 198 -3.88 19.19 -19.22
CA ILE A 198 -5.31 19.42 -18.94
C ILE A 198 -5.62 19.15 -17.46
N SER A 199 -5.16 18.01 -16.92
CA SER A 199 -5.54 17.58 -15.57
C SER A 199 -4.66 18.19 -14.46
N GLY A 200 -3.62 18.94 -14.82
CA GLY A 200 -2.53 19.27 -13.91
C GLY A 200 -1.75 18.02 -13.47
N SER A 201 -0.92 18.17 -12.45
CA SER A 201 -0.03 17.13 -11.93
C SER A 201 -0.66 16.25 -10.83
N TYR A 202 -1.78 16.65 -10.25
CA TYR A 202 -2.39 15.92 -9.13
C TYR A 202 -3.05 14.63 -9.63
N ARG A 203 -2.54 13.46 -9.21
CA ARG A 203 -2.99 12.12 -9.63
C ARG A 203 -3.01 11.89 -11.15
N SER A 204 -2.25 12.66 -11.93
CA SER A 204 -2.20 12.55 -13.40
C SER A 204 -1.73 11.18 -13.89
N SER A 205 -1.00 10.45 -13.05
CA SER A 205 -0.81 9.01 -13.20
C SER A 205 -1.17 8.27 -11.92
N SER A 206 -1.78 7.10 -12.06
CA SER A 206 -2.24 6.29 -10.94
C SER A 206 -2.14 4.80 -11.25
N ALA A 207 -1.57 4.02 -10.33
CA ALA A 207 -1.61 2.56 -10.32
C ALA A 207 -2.52 2.10 -9.18
N ILE A 208 -3.54 1.30 -9.49
CA ILE A 208 -4.53 0.80 -8.54
C ILE A 208 -4.49 -0.72 -8.54
N TYR A 209 -4.43 -1.32 -7.35
CA TYR A 209 -4.27 -2.75 -7.15
C TYR A 209 -5.47 -3.34 -6.44
N TYR A 210 -5.81 -4.57 -6.83
CA TYR A 210 -7.07 -5.21 -6.47
C TYR A 210 -6.88 -6.50 -5.69
N ASP A 211 -7.76 -6.73 -4.73
CA ASP A 211 -7.75 -7.94 -3.92
C ASP A 211 -8.45 -9.11 -4.63
N LYS A 212 -8.57 -10.25 -3.95
CA LYS A 212 -9.21 -11.46 -4.50
C LYS A 212 -10.70 -11.27 -4.84
N LEU A 213 -11.36 -10.26 -4.29
CA LEU A 213 -12.75 -9.89 -4.60
C LEU A 213 -12.82 -8.77 -5.65
N GLU A 214 -11.67 -8.42 -6.25
CA GLU A 214 -11.49 -7.32 -7.18
C GLU A 214 -11.91 -5.97 -6.58
N ARG A 215 -11.67 -5.76 -5.28
CA ARG A 215 -11.83 -4.47 -4.61
C ARG A 215 -10.47 -3.75 -4.60
N PRO A 216 -10.40 -2.43 -4.84
CA PRO A 216 -9.15 -1.71 -4.70
C PRO A 216 -8.67 -1.83 -3.25
N TYR A 217 -7.43 -2.26 -3.03
CA TYR A 217 -6.84 -2.35 -1.68
C TYR A 217 -5.69 -1.37 -1.48
N TYR A 218 -5.03 -0.97 -2.57
CA TYR A 218 -3.91 -0.06 -2.59
C TYR A 218 -3.91 0.73 -3.88
N SER A 219 -3.63 2.03 -3.83
CA SER A 219 -3.27 2.82 -4.99
C SER A 219 -2.06 3.70 -4.73
N LYS A 220 -1.27 3.91 -5.78
CA LYS A 220 -0.20 4.90 -5.83
C LYS A 220 -0.49 5.87 -6.95
N SER A 221 -0.53 7.15 -6.63
CA SER A 221 -0.71 8.21 -7.61
C SER A 221 0.44 9.20 -7.56
N TYR A 222 0.78 9.77 -8.71
CA TYR A 222 1.74 10.87 -8.80
C TYR A 222 1.14 12.17 -8.26
N VAL A 223 1.97 12.95 -7.58
CA VAL A 223 1.75 14.38 -7.29
C VAL A 223 3.07 15.11 -7.43
N THR A 224 3.05 16.43 -7.63
CA THR A 224 4.25 17.25 -7.91
C THR A 224 5.42 16.96 -6.97
N HIS A 225 5.15 16.79 -5.68
CA HIS A 225 6.16 16.63 -4.63
C HIS A 225 6.42 15.18 -4.21
N GLY A 226 5.84 14.19 -4.89
CA GLY A 226 6.07 12.78 -4.56
C GLY A 226 4.94 11.87 -4.99
N SER A 227 4.28 11.23 -4.02
CA SER A 227 3.25 10.24 -4.29
C SER A 227 2.12 10.28 -3.26
N LEU A 228 0.91 10.01 -3.71
CA LEU A 228 -0.22 9.68 -2.84
C LEU A 228 -0.35 8.18 -2.76
N LEU A 229 -0.35 7.64 -1.54
CA LEU A 229 -0.58 6.23 -1.26
C LEU A 229 -1.94 6.08 -0.60
N ASP A 230 -2.91 5.46 -1.27
CA ASP A 230 -4.21 5.17 -0.66
C ASP A 230 -4.28 3.71 -0.25
N PHE A 231 -4.66 3.48 1.01
CA PHE A 231 -4.95 2.17 1.56
C PHE A 231 -6.44 2.06 1.86
N TYR A 232 -7.11 1.13 1.18
CA TYR A 232 -8.55 0.93 1.32
C TYR A 232 -8.81 -0.15 2.38
N ILE A 233 -9.40 0.27 3.51
CA ILE A 233 -9.57 -0.56 4.70
C ILE A 233 -11.00 -1.09 4.75
N TYR A 234 -11.18 -2.39 4.55
CA TYR A 234 -12.48 -3.05 4.52
C TYR A 234 -12.78 -3.79 5.82
N ASN A 235 -14.02 -3.69 6.29
CA ASN A 235 -14.55 -4.61 7.30
C ASN A 235 -15.07 -5.88 6.61
N GLY A 236 -14.32 -6.98 6.75
CA GLY A 236 -14.66 -8.28 6.20
C GLY A 236 -14.85 -8.26 4.67
N ASN A 237 -15.98 -8.79 4.22
CA ASN A 237 -16.31 -8.94 2.79
C ASN A 237 -17.14 -7.78 2.22
N SER A 238 -17.17 -6.62 2.91
CA SER A 238 -17.85 -5.43 2.39
C SER A 238 -17.32 -5.06 0.99
N LYS A 239 -18.22 -4.62 0.10
CA LYS A 239 -17.85 -4.08 -1.22
C LYS A 239 -17.27 -2.67 -1.14
N ILE A 240 -17.54 -1.97 -0.04
CA ILE A 240 -17.16 -0.58 0.20
C ILE A 240 -16.17 -0.55 1.37
N PRO A 241 -15.05 0.18 1.28
CA PRO A 241 -14.13 0.32 2.40
C PRO A 241 -14.81 1.08 3.55
N SER A 242 -14.49 0.72 4.78
CA SER A 242 -14.91 1.48 5.97
C SER A 242 -14.08 2.74 6.13
N TYR A 243 -12.80 2.67 5.75
CA TYR A 243 -11.86 3.77 5.82
C TYR A 243 -10.95 3.78 4.59
N ILE A 244 -10.48 4.98 4.22
CA ILE A 244 -9.37 5.17 3.29
C ILE A 244 -8.29 5.93 4.04
N LEU A 245 -7.10 5.36 4.15
CA LEU A 245 -5.91 6.04 4.66
C LEU A 245 -5.10 6.51 3.46
N THR A 246 -5.06 7.82 3.25
CA THR A 246 -4.22 8.45 2.23
C THR A 246 -2.97 8.99 2.90
N LEU A 247 -1.80 8.55 2.43
CA LEU A 247 -0.51 9.10 2.83
C LEU A 247 -0.01 9.96 1.68
N ASP A 248 0.01 11.27 1.89
CA ASP A 248 0.67 12.22 0.99
C ASP A 248 2.15 12.29 1.34
N ASP A 249 2.95 11.66 0.50
CA ASP A 249 4.40 11.66 0.60
C ASP A 249 4.99 12.87 -0.10
N ASN A 250 5.51 13.79 0.71
CA ASN A 250 6.25 14.96 0.30
C ASN A 250 7.73 14.77 0.57
N LEU A 251 8.43 14.19 -0.40
CA LEU A 251 9.87 13.94 -0.37
C LEU A 251 10.33 13.18 0.90
N GLY A 252 9.56 12.19 1.34
CA GLY A 252 9.84 11.38 2.52
C GLY A 252 9.15 11.86 3.81
N VAL A 253 8.48 13.02 3.78
CA VAL A 253 7.61 13.48 4.88
C VAL A 253 6.18 13.06 4.59
N ILE A 254 5.59 12.30 5.51
CA ILE A 254 4.24 11.75 5.34
C ILE A 254 3.20 12.67 5.99
N ASN A 255 2.27 13.17 5.17
CA ASN A 255 1.07 13.88 5.60
C ASN A 255 -0.15 12.94 5.48
N PRO A 256 -0.67 12.42 6.60
CA PRO A 256 -1.73 11.43 6.55
C PRO A 256 -3.12 12.07 6.56
N VAL A 257 -4.05 11.46 5.82
CA VAL A 257 -5.49 11.76 5.88
C VAL A 257 -6.23 10.45 6.06
N LEU A 258 -7.08 10.39 7.09
CA LEU A 258 -8.02 9.29 7.28
C LEU A 258 -9.43 9.75 6.88
N THR A 259 -10.05 9.01 5.97
CA THR A 259 -11.44 9.26 5.55
C THR A 259 -12.30 8.07 5.95
N LYS A 260 -13.32 8.31 6.77
CA LYS A 260 -14.36 7.34 7.12
C LYS A 260 -15.46 7.37 6.06
N ILE A 261 -15.76 6.21 5.49
CA ILE A 261 -16.88 6.08 4.56
C ILE A 261 -18.13 5.74 5.36
N THR A 262 -19.16 6.57 5.25
CA THR A 262 -20.48 6.27 5.79
C THR A 262 -21.39 5.76 4.69
N LYS A 263 -22.38 4.94 5.08
CA LYS A 263 -23.44 4.50 4.20
C LYS A 263 -24.40 5.64 3.89
#